data_AF-A0A355YD16-F1
#
_entry.id   AF-A0A355YD16-F1
#
_cell.length_a   1.000
_cell.length_b   1.000
_cell.length_c   1.000
_cell.angle_alpha   90.00
_cell.angle_beta   90.00
_cell.angle_gamma   90.00
#
_symmetry.space_group_name_H-M   'P 1'
#
loop_
_entity.id
_entity.type
_entity.pdbx_description
1 polymer ?
#
loop_
_entity_poly.entity_id
_entity_poly.type
_entity_poly.pdbx_seq_one_letter_code
_entity_poly.pdbx_strand_id
1 'polypeptide(L)'
;MPSWVAGCLLALALAVPVSQAQNSRDAEKKLQQVRGELKNVAQERQRLEGERDAASRRLREADQKVARSGRAVADTEAAMRREQQALAELQQRRASLEANREKQRGQLAALLRSAYQLGNHAPLKLLLSQDRVADANRDLAYHRYLQRERARTIGSLTADLQALASNEREILARSSELEQARAQQREQAAALAEDRRRRAQVAAELDQRYQDRSEREKVLGKDARALERLLSNLRAAAAR
;
A
#
# COMPACT_ATOMS: atom_id res chain seq x y z
N MET A 1 -97.15 40.04 19.33
CA MET A 1 -96.84 40.93 18.19
C MET A 1 -95.35 41.23 18.21
N PRO A 2 -94.62 41.31 17.09
CA PRO A 2 -94.94 40.94 15.69
C PRO A 2 -94.21 39.61 15.30
N SER A 3 -94.65 38.68 14.45
CA SER A 3 -95.35 38.64 13.14
C SER A 3 -94.45 38.93 11.92
N TRP A 4 -94.49 37.98 10.95
CA TRP A 4 -94.10 38.00 9.50
C TRP A 4 -92.86 37.15 9.13
N VAL A 5 -92.77 36.34 8.06
CA VAL A 5 -93.50 36.07 6.79
C VAL A 5 -92.99 34.69 6.27
N ALA A 6 -93.85 33.71 5.95
CA ALA A 6 -94.39 33.30 4.63
C ALA A 6 -93.47 32.49 3.67
N GLY A 7 -94.04 31.38 3.16
CA GLY A 7 -93.71 30.68 1.89
C GLY A 7 -92.50 29.74 1.93
N CYS A 8 -92.40 28.64 1.19
CA CYS A 8 -93.26 27.93 0.24
C CYS A 8 -92.46 26.71 -0.26
N LEU A 9 -93.15 25.71 -0.83
CA LEU A 9 -92.66 24.77 -1.85
C LEU A 9 -91.71 23.61 -1.47
N LEU A 10 -92.37 22.47 -1.25
CA LEU A 10 -92.14 21.18 -1.93
C LEU A 10 -91.00 21.15 -2.99
N ALA A 11 -89.93 20.42 -2.69
CA ALA A 11 -89.04 19.85 -3.71
C ALA A 11 -88.47 18.52 -3.21
N LEU A 12 -89.09 17.45 -3.68
CA LEU A 12 -88.65 16.07 -3.55
C LEU A 12 -87.33 15.91 -4.33
N ALA A 13 -86.20 16.12 -3.67
CA ALA A 13 -84.89 15.87 -4.25
C ALA A 13 -84.59 14.37 -4.20
N LEU A 14 -84.76 13.70 -5.34
CA LEU A 14 -84.12 12.43 -5.66
C LEU A 14 -82.61 12.58 -5.41
N ALA A 15 -82.12 11.99 -4.32
CA ALA A 15 -80.70 11.87 -4.03
C ALA A 15 -80.09 10.89 -5.02
N VAL A 16 -79.52 11.44 -6.09
CA VAL A 16 -78.77 10.70 -7.10
C VAL A 16 -77.44 10.21 -6.49
N PRO A 17 -77.12 8.90 -6.49
CA PRO A 17 -75.86 8.38 -5.96
C PRO A 17 -74.70 8.50 -6.98
N VAL A 18 -74.63 9.60 -7.73
CA VAL A 18 -73.64 9.77 -8.83
C VAL A 18 -72.21 10.06 -8.33
N SER A 19 -72.03 10.48 -7.06
CA SER A 19 -70.70 10.83 -6.53
C SER A 19 -69.81 9.63 -6.13
N GLN A 20 -70.39 8.46 -5.82
CA GLN A 20 -69.60 7.29 -5.40
C GLN A 20 -68.88 6.60 -6.57
N ALA A 21 -69.51 6.55 -7.75
CA ALA A 21 -68.95 5.89 -8.94
C ALA A 21 -67.76 6.65 -9.55
N GLN A 22 -67.76 7.99 -9.49
CA GLN A 22 -66.63 8.80 -9.94
C GLN A 22 -65.40 8.62 -9.03
N ASN A 23 -65.60 8.61 -7.70
CA ASN A 23 -64.52 8.39 -6.73
C ASN A 23 -63.84 7.03 -6.89
N SER A 24 -64.59 5.97 -7.23
CA SER A 24 -64.02 4.64 -7.48
C SER A 24 -63.17 4.59 -8.75
N ARG A 25 -63.63 5.19 -9.87
CA ARG A 25 -62.87 5.21 -11.13
C ARG A 25 -61.57 6.00 -11.00
N ASP A 26 -61.58 7.11 -10.26
CA ASP A 26 -60.39 7.93 -10.06
C ASP A 26 -59.37 7.24 -9.13
N ALA A 27 -59.83 6.55 -8.10
CA ALA A 27 -58.96 5.73 -7.24
C ALA A 27 -58.32 4.56 -8.03
N GLU A 28 -59.06 3.96 -8.96
CA GLU A 28 -58.58 2.86 -9.80
C GLU A 28 -57.52 3.33 -10.81
N LYS A 29 -57.71 4.50 -11.43
CA LYS A 29 -56.68 5.16 -12.26
C LYS A 29 -55.42 5.48 -11.47
N LYS A 30 -55.54 6.05 -10.28
CA LYS A 30 -54.39 6.33 -9.39
C LYS A 30 -53.66 5.05 -9.01
N LEU A 31 -54.38 3.97 -8.70
CA LEU A 31 -53.76 2.68 -8.40
C LEU A 31 -52.96 2.14 -9.60
N GLN A 32 -53.51 2.23 -10.80
CA GLN A 32 -52.82 1.79 -12.01
C GLN A 32 -51.55 2.61 -12.27
N GLN A 33 -51.60 3.92 -12.06
CA GLN A 33 -50.43 4.80 -12.16
C GLN A 33 -49.36 4.43 -11.12
N VAL A 34 -49.73 4.31 -9.83
CA VAL A 34 -48.79 3.94 -8.76
C VAL A 34 -48.17 2.57 -9.00
N ARG A 35 -48.94 1.58 -9.49
CA ARG A 35 -48.41 0.26 -9.87
C ARG A 35 -47.41 0.34 -11.02
N GLY A 36 -47.66 1.18 -12.02
CA GLY A 36 -46.72 1.45 -13.11
C GLY A 36 -45.42 2.07 -12.61
N GLU A 37 -45.51 3.10 -11.78
CA GLU A 37 -44.35 3.74 -11.15
C GLU A 37 -43.58 2.77 -10.25
N LEU A 38 -44.28 1.96 -9.44
CA LEU A 38 -43.67 0.96 -8.58
C LEU A 38 -42.87 -0.07 -9.39
N LYS A 39 -43.41 -0.56 -10.51
CA LYS A 39 -42.71 -1.49 -11.40
C LYS A 39 -41.43 -0.87 -11.96
N ASN A 40 -41.49 0.39 -12.41
CA ASN A 40 -40.33 1.08 -12.95
C ASN A 40 -39.24 1.29 -11.88
N VAL A 41 -39.63 1.75 -10.68
CA VAL A 41 -38.70 1.95 -9.57
C VAL A 41 -38.08 0.63 -9.11
N ALA A 42 -38.85 -0.46 -9.05
CA ALA A 42 -38.34 -1.78 -8.69
C ALA A 42 -37.31 -2.30 -9.71
N GLN A 43 -37.56 -2.10 -11.02
CA GLN A 43 -36.60 -2.46 -12.07
C GLN A 43 -35.31 -1.62 -11.97
N GLU A 44 -35.43 -0.32 -11.74
CA GLU A 44 -34.28 0.57 -11.56
C GLU A 44 -33.47 0.20 -10.31
N ARG A 45 -34.14 -0.11 -9.19
CA ARG A 45 -33.49 -0.58 -7.96
C ARG A 45 -32.73 -1.88 -8.20
N GLN A 46 -33.32 -2.87 -8.88
CA GLN A 46 -32.65 -4.13 -9.18
C GLN A 46 -31.43 -3.93 -10.08
N ARG A 47 -31.50 -3.00 -11.04
CA ARG A 47 -30.32 -2.64 -11.86
C ARG A 47 -29.22 -2.00 -11.02
N LEU A 48 -29.57 -1.02 -10.18
CA LEU A 48 -28.63 -0.34 -9.28
C LEU A 48 -27.99 -1.31 -8.28
N GLU A 49 -28.73 -2.32 -7.81
CA GLU A 49 -28.22 -3.39 -6.96
C GLU A 49 -27.08 -4.16 -7.65
N GLY A 50 -27.30 -4.58 -8.90
CA GLY A 50 -26.28 -5.25 -9.70
C GLY A 50 -25.05 -4.38 -9.96
N GLU A 51 -25.26 -3.10 -10.28
CA GLU A 51 -24.19 -2.13 -10.50
C GLU A 51 -23.37 -1.87 -9.21
N ARG A 52 -24.05 -1.70 -8.06
CA ARG A 52 -23.43 -1.53 -6.73
C ARG A 52 -22.60 -2.74 -6.35
N ASP A 53 -23.14 -3.94 -6.52
CA ASP A 53 -22.43 -5.16 -6.16
C ASP A 53 -21.18 -5.36 -7.04
N ALA A 54 -21.26 -5.03 -8.33
CA ALA A 54 -20.11 -5.02 -9.22
C ALA A 54 -19.07 -3.97 -8.83
N ALA A 55 -19.50 -2.76 -8.46
CA ALA A 55 -18.61 -1.69 -7.99
C ALA A 55 -17.90 -2.08 -6.68
N SER A 56 -18.62 -2.68 -5.74
CA SER A 56 -18.07 -3.19 -4.48
C SER A 56 -17.00 -4.26 -4.69
N ARG A 57 -17.25 -5.22 -5.60
CA ARG A 57 -16.23 -6.23 -5.98
C ARG A 57 -14.98 -5.57 -6.57
N ARG A 58 -15.14 -4.64 -7.52
CA ARG A 58 -14.04 -3.90 -8.14
C ARG A 58 -13.26 -3.04 -7.13
N LEU A 59 -13.93 -2.49 -6.12
CA LEU A 59 -13.28 -1.74 -5.04
C LEU A 59 -12.42 -2.66 -4.17
N ARG A 60 -12.94 -3.84 -3.79
CA ARG A 60 -12.18 -4.83 -3.02
C ARG A 60 -10.93 -5.31 -3.77
N GLU A 61 -11.04 -5.54 -5.08
CA GLU A 61 -9.89 -5.88 -5.92
C GLU A 61 -8.85 -4.75 -5.95
N ALA A 62 -9.28 -3.49 -6.04
CA ALA A 62 -8.40 -2.34 -5.98
C ALA A 62 -7.71 -2.22 -4.61
N ASP A 63 -8.44 -2.40 -3.51
CA ASP A 63 -7.89 -2.40 -2.14
C ASP A 63 -6.80 -3.47 -1.98
N GLN A 64 -7.03 -4.68 -2.51
CA GLN A 64 -6.03 -5.75 -2.48
C GLN A 64 -4.78 -5.42 -3.32
N LYS A 65 -4.93 -4.74 -4.45
CA LYS A 65 -3.80 -4.31 -5.28
C LYS A 65 -2.98 -3.23 -4.58
N VAL A 66 -3.65 -2.23 -3.99
CA VAL A 66 -3.00 -1.19 -3.17
C VAL A 66 -2.25 -1.82 -2.00
N ALA A 67 -2.87 -2.74 -1.27
CA ALA A 67 -2.23 -3.41 -0.13
C ALA A 67 -1.03 -4.29 -0.53
N ARG A 68 -1.06 -4.91 -1.71
CA ARG A 68 0.09 -5.67 -2.25
C ARG A 68 1.22 -4.74 -2.67
N SER A 69 0.90 -3.66 -3.38
CA SER A 69 1.88 -2.67 -3.81
C SER A 69 2.54 -1.95 -2.62
N GLY A 70 1.77 -1.59 -1.59
CA GLY A 70 2.29 -1.00 -0.36
C GLY A 70 3.25 -1.92 0.41
N ARG A 71 2.97 -3.24 0.43
CA ARG A 71 3.90 -4.23 1.00
C ARG A 71 5.19 -4.33 0.21
N ALA A 72 5.11 -4.38 -1.12
CA ALA A 72 6.30 -4.40 -1.97
C ALA A 72 7.21 -3.18 -1.74
N VAL A 73 6.63 -1.98 -1.60
CA VAL A 73 7.38 -0.77 -1.25
C VAL A 73 8.09 -0.93 0.11
N ALA A 74 7.38 -1.42 1.13
CA ALA A 74 7.95 -1.61 2.46
C ALA A 74 9.09 -2.65 2.48
N ASP A 75 8.95 -3.75 1.72
CA ASP A 75 9.97 -4.79 1.59
C ASP A 75 11.22 -4.25 0.89
N THR A 76 11.06 -3.49 -0.19
CA THR A 76 12.18 -2.81 -0.89
C THR A 76 12.90 -1.84 0.05
N GLU A 77 12.16 -1.04 0.84
CA GLU A 77 12.76 -0.14 1.82
C GLU A 77 13.53 -0.88 2.93
N ALA A 78 13.02 -2.04 3.36
CA ALA A 78 13.73 -2.88 4.32
C ALA A 78 14.99 -3.52 3.73
N ALA A 79 14.98 -3.91 2.46
CA ALA A 79 16.17 -4.37 1.75
C ALA A 79 17.23 -3.26 1.67
N MET A 80 16.84 -2.04 1.28
CA MET A 80 17.75 -0.90 1.20
C MET A 80 18.40 -0.54 2.52
N ARG A 81 17.64 -0.56 3.63
CA ARG A 81 18.22 -0.32 4.96
C ARG A 81 19.30 -1.35 5.31
N ARG A 82 19.10 -2.62 4.92
CA ARG A 82 20.09 -3.69 5.14
C ARG A 82 21.35 -3.45 4.29
N GLU A 83 21.20 -3.09 3.02
CA GLU A 83 22.33 -2.78 2.14
C GLU A 83 23.13 -1.55 2.62
N GLN A 84 22.44 -0.51 3.12
CA GLN A 84 23.09 0.66 3.71
C GLN A 84 23.88 0.33 4.98
N GLN A 85 23.35 -0.54 5.85
CA GLN A 85 24.06 -1.04 7.02
C GLN A 85 25.29 -1.86 6.63
N ALA A 86 25.14 -2.79 5.68
CA ALA A 86 26.25 -3.58 5.17
C ALA A 86 27.36 -2.69 4.57
N LEU A 87 26.98 -1.65 3.83
CA LEU A 87 27.93 -0.68 3.28
C LEU A 87 28.72 0.04 4.39
N ALA A 88 28.03 0.52 5.43
CA ALA A 88 28.67 1.19 6.56
C ALA A 88 29.65 0.27 7.30
N GLU A 89 29.28 -1.01 7.51
CA GLU A 89 30.16 -2.01 8.12
C GLU A 89 31.41 -2.30 7.26
N LEU A 90 31.25 -2.40 5.94
CA LEU A 90 32.37 -2.60 5.03
C LEU A 90 33.32 -1.41 5.03
N GLN A 91 32.80 -0.18 5.08
CA GLN A 91 33.62 1.03 5.16
C GLN A 91 34.43 1.10 6.45
N GLN A 92 33.84 0.69 7.59
CA GLN A 92 34.58 0.58 8.85
C GLN A 92 35.68 -0.49 8.80
N ARG A 93 35.36 -1.68 8.25
CA ARG A 93 36.35 -2.76 8.06
C ARG A 93 37.50 -2.33 7.18
N ARG A 94 37.20 -1.63 6.07
CA ARG A 94 38.19 -1.08 5.15
C ARG A 94 39.14 -0.12 5.87
N ALA A 95 38.61 0.84 6.63
CA ALA A 95 39.44 1.79 7.38
C ALA A 95 40.39 1.09 8.38
N SER A 96 39.90 0.05 9.07
CA SER A 96 40.71 -0.76 9.99
C SER A 96 41.84 -1.51 9.27
N LEU A 97 41.53 -2.15 8.14
CA LEU A 97 42.53 -2.88 7.35
C LEU A 97 43.57 -1.94 6.72
N GLU A 98 43.16 -0.76 6.25
CA GLU A 98 44.07 0.27 5.75
C GLU A 98 45.04 0.74 6.85
N ALA A 99 44.53 1.04 8.05
CA ALA A 99 45.36 1.42 9.20
C ALA A 99 46.35 0.31 9.61
N ASN A 100 45.90 -0.94 9.64
CA ASN A 100 46.75 -2.09 9.93
C ASN A 100 47.84 -2.27 8.87
N ARG A 101 47.49 -2.11 7.59
CA ARG A 101 48.45 -2.20 6.49
C ARG A 101 49.53 -1.13 6.61
N GLU A 102 49.15 0.13 6.85
CA GLU A 102 50.12 1.22 7.00
C GLU A 102 51.03 1.04 8.23
N LYS A 103 50.49 0.52 9.34
CA LYS A 103 51.29 0.13 10.50
C LYS A 103 52.33 -0.95 10.16
N GLN A 104 51.93 -2.01 9.46
CA GLN A 104 52.85 -3.08 9.03
C GLN A 104 53.91 -2.57 8.05
N ARG A 105 53.53 -1.70 7.12
CA ARG A 105 54.47 -1.06 6.18
C ARG A 105 55.49 -0.18 6.90
N GLY A 106 55.05 0.64 7.86
CA GLY A 106 55.94 1.47 8.67
C GLY A 106 56.95 0.66 9.48
N GLN A 107 56.50 -0.44 10.09
CA GLN A 107 57.37 -1.37 10.82
C GLN A 107 58.40 -2.04 9.91
N LEU A 108 57.99 -2.46 8.71
CA LEU A 108 58.91 -3.02 7.71
C LEU A 108 59.93 -1.99 7.23
N ALA A 109 59.49 -0.75 6.97
CA ALA A 109 60.37 0.34 6.52
C ALA A 109 61.39 0.76 7.59
N ALA A 110 61.00 0.80 8.87
CA ALA A 110 61.92 1.05 9.98
C ALA A 110 62.99 -0.06 10.07
N LEU A 111 62.57 -1.32 9.91
CA LEU A 111 63.48 -2.45 9.95
C LEU A 111 64.47 -2.46 8.78
N LEU A 112 64.00 -2.20 7.55
CA LEU A 112 64.86 -2.08 6.38
C LEU A 112 65.90 -0.96 6.54
N ARG A 113 65.50 0.19 7.11
CA ARG A 113 66.45 1.28 7.42
C ARG A 113 67.48 0.86 8.47
N SER A 114 67.07 0.17 9.53
CA SER A 114 68.01 -0.32 10.55
C SER A 114 69.00 -1.34 9.99
N ALA A 115 68.55 -2.25 9.12
CA ALA A 115 69.41 -3.22 8.45
C ALA A 115 70.42 -2.55 7.51
N TYR A 116 69.99 -1.50 6.79
CA TYR A 116 70.87 -0.72 5.94
C TYR A 116 71.92 0.06 6.74
N GLN A 117 71.55 0.65 7.88
CA GLN A 117 72.47 1.36 8.77
C GLN A 117 73.51 0.45 9.43
N LEU A 118 73.14 -0.81 9.73
CA LEU A 118 74.07 -1.82 10.24
C LEU A 118 75.12 -2.26 9.19
N GLY A 119 74.85 -2.00 7.90
CA GLY A 119 75.69 -2.33 6.75
C GLY A 119 75.66 -3.80 6.35
N ASN A 120 75.93 -4.11 5.07
CA ASN A 120 75.96 -5.46 4.50
C ASN A 120 76.90 -6.46 5.21
N HIS A 121 77.74 -6.00 6.15
CA HIS A 121 78.72 -6.79 6.86
C HIS A 121 78.37 -7.04 8.34
N ALA A 122 77.22 -6.57 8.84
CA ALA A 122 76.84 -6.82 10.25
C ALA A 122 76.77 -8.31 10.61
N PRO A 123 76.20 -9.20 9.74
CA PRO A 123 76.26 -10.65 9.95
C PRO A 123 77.69 -11.21 9.94
N LEU A 124 78.54 -10.70 9.03
CA LEU A 124 79.94 -11.11 8.90
C LEU A 124 80.80 -10.69 10.10
N LYS A 125 80.58 -9.49 10.65
CA LYS A 125 81.23 -9.01 11.88
C LYS A 125 80.86 -9.86 13.10
N LEU A 126 79.61 -10.32 13.19
CA LEU A 126 79.12 -11.16 14.28
C LEU A 126 79.62 -12.62 14.16
N LEU A 127 79.84 -13.10 12.92
CA LEU A 127 80.51 -14.37 12.63
C LEU A 127 82.00 -14.37 12.99
N LEU A 128 82.67 -13.22 12.89
CA LEU A 128 84.09 -13.06 13.21
C LEU A 128 84.36 -12.90 14.72
N SER A 129 83.34 -12.61 15.53
CA SER A 129 83.42 -12.73 16.99
C SER A 129 83.18 -14.20 17.40
N GLN A 130 84.26 -14.97 17.54
CA GLN A 130 84.28 -16.43 17.62
C GLN A 130 83.45 -17.05 18.77
N ASP A 131 83.05 -16.30 19.80
CA ASP A 131 82.39 -16.87 20.99
C ASP A 131 80.87 -17.06 20.90
N ARG A 132 80.16 -16.54 19.88
CA ARG A 132 78.66 -16.56 19.84
C ARG A 132 78.02 -16.80 18.47
N VAL A 133 78.74 -17.44 17.56
CA VAL A 133 78.32 -17.65 16.16
C VAL A 133 76.98 -18.40 16.01
N ALA A 134 76.70 -19.36 16.89
CA ALA A 134 75.46 -20.15 16.84
C ALA A 134 74.23 -19.31 17.20
N ASP A 135 74.33 -18.42 18.20
CA ASP A 135 73.23 -17.56 18.65
C ASP A 135 72.92 -16.47 17.61
N ALA A 136 73.97 -15.87 17.04
CA ALA A 136 73.89 -14.91 15.94
C ALA A 136 73.11 -15.42 14.72
N ASN A 137 73.38 -16.67 14.30
CA ASN A 137 72.69 -17.31 13.17
C ASN A 137 71.21 -17.58 13.48
N ARG A 138 70.90 -17.94 14.72
CA ARG A 138 69.53 -18.19 15.18
C ARG A 138 68.70 -16.91 15.17
N ASP A 139 69.26 -15.81 15.66
CA ASP A 139 68.60 -14.50 15.65
C ASP A 139 68.34 -14.01 14.23
N LEU A 140 69.30 -14.16 13.32
CA LEU A 140 69.14 -13.85 11.89
C LEU A 140 68.06 -14.69 11.21
N ALA A 141 67.94 -15.97 11.59
CA ALA A 141 66.86 -16.83 11.09
C ALA A 141 65.49 -16.36 11.60
N TYR A 142 65.36 -16.05 12.89
CA TYR A 142 64.13 -15.50 13.46
C TYR A 142 63.73 -14.17 12.81
N HIS A 143 64.69 -13.28 12.57
CA HIS A 143 64.42 -12.02 11.88
C HIS A 143 63.90 -12.24 10.45
N ARG A 144 64.52 -13.12 9.68
CA ARG A 144 64.08 -13.46 8.30
C ARG A 144 62.69 -14.07 8.29
N TYR A 145 62.40 -14.95 9.25
CA TYR A 145 61.08 -15.55 9.40
C TYR A 145 60.02 -14.48 9.71
N LEU A 146 60.27 -13.63 10.71
CA LEU A 146 59.35 -12.56 11.09
C LEU A 146 59.09 -11.57 9.94
N GLN A 147 60.11 -11.25 9.13
CA GLN A 147 59.91 -10.39 7.96
C GLN A 147 59.05 -11.04 6.89
N ARG A 148 59.23 -12.34 6.67
CA ARG A 148 58.41 -13.10 5.72
C ARG A 148 56.95 -13.10 6.14
N GLU A 149 56.67 -13.32 7.42
CA GLU A 149 55.30 -13.26 7.95
C GLU A 149 54.68 -11.87 7.82
N ARG A 150 55.45 -10.80 8.06
CA ARG A 150 54.98 -9.41 7.86
C ARG A 150 54.65 -9.13 6.39
N ALA A 151 55.50 -9.54 5.46
CA ALA A 151 55.24 -9.38 4.03
C ALA A 151 54.00 -10.18 3.59
N ARG A 152 53.84 -11.42 4.08
CA ARG A 152 52.62 -12.23 3.88
C ARG A 152 51.38 -11.53 4.43
N THR A 153 51.46 -10.96 5.63
CA THR A 153 50.36 -10.22 6.26
C THR A 153 49.94 -9.02 5.42
N ILE A 154 50.90 -8.21 4.92
CA ILE A 154 50.60 -7.09 4.01
C ILE A 154 49.93 -7.58 2.73
N GLY A 155 50.40 -8.70 2.17
CA GLY A 155 49.78 -9.34 1.01
C GLY A 155 48.33 -9.74 1.26
N SER A 156 48.05 -10.41 2.39
CA SER A 156 46.69 -10.78 2.80
C SER A 156 45.80 -9.55 2.97
N LEU A 157 46.26 -8.54 3.72
CA LEU A 157 45.50 -7.29 3.92
C LEU A 157 45.19 -6.58 2.59
N THR A 158 46.11 -6.65 1.62
CA THR A 158 45.91 -6.06 0.29
C THR A 158 44.83 -6.82 -0.49
N ALA A 159 44.84 -8.15 -0.43
CA ALA A 159 43.79 -8.99 -1.04
C ALA A 159 42.43 -8.74 -0.37
N ASP A 160 42.39 -8.65 0.96
CA ASP A 160 41.15 -8.35 1.71
C ASP A 160 40.57 -6.99 1.32
N LEU A 161 41.42 -5.95 1.17
CA LEU A 161 41.00 -4.62 0.71
C LEU A 161 40.44 -4.64 -0.72
N GLN A 162 41.03 -5.44 -1.62
CA GLN A 162 40.51 -5.61 -2.99
C GLN A 162 39.15 -6.31 -2.99
N ALA A 163 38.98 -7.35 -2.19
CA ALA A 163 37.71 -8.05 -2.04
C ALA A 163 36.63 -7.11 -1.46
N LEU A 164 36.96 -6.34 -0.43
CA LEU A 164 36.05 -5.33 0.14
C LEU A 164 35.65 -4.27 -0.89
N ALA A 165 36.60 -3.76 -1.68
CA ALA A 165 36.30 -2.76 -2.71
C ALA A 165 35.38 -3.32 -3.80
N SER A 166 35.50 -4.60 -4.14
CA SER A 166 34.57 -5.27 -5.06
C SER A 166 33.17 -5.37 -4.46
N ASN A 167 33.06 -5.83 -3.21
CA ASN A 167 31.78 -5.93 -2.49
C ASN A 167 31.11 -4.56 -2.32
N GLU A 168 31.88 -3.51 -2.00
CA GLU A 168 31.39 -2.14 -1.89
C GLU A 168 30.76 -1.66 -3.20
N ARG A 169 31.41 -1.92 -4.35
CA ARG A 169 30.84 -1.59 -5.67
C ARG A 169 29.55 -2.36 -5.96
N GLU A 170 29.51 -3.64 -5.63
CA GLU A 170 28.31 -4.47 -5.84
C GLU A 170 27.13 -3.97 -5.00
N ILE A 171 27.36 -3.65 -3.73
CA ILE A 171 26.32 -3.10 -2.84
C ILE A 171 25.84 -1.73 -3.33
N LEU A 172 26.74 -0.86 -3.80
CA LEU A 172 26.36 0.44 -4.37
C LEU A 172 25.51 0.27 -5.65
N ALA A 173 25.86 -0.67 -6.51
CA ALA A 173 25.07 -0.99 -7.71
C ALA A 173 23.67 -1.49 -7.34
N ARG A 174 23.59 -2.50 -6.44
CA ARG A 174 22.31 -3.02 -5.93
C ARG A 174 21.47 -1.96 -5.23
N SER A 175 22.10 -1.07 -4.45
CA SER A 175 21.41 0.03 -3.78
C SER A 175 20.78 1.01 -4.76
N SER A 176 21.48 1.32 -5.87
CA SER A 176 20.95 2.16 -6.95
C SER A 176 19.77 1.50 -7.66
N GLU A 177 19.86 0.20 -7.95
CA GLU A 177 18.77 -0.59 -8.52
C GLU A 177 17.54 -0.61 -7.60
N LEU A 178 17.75 -0.80 -6.29
CA LEU A 178 16.68 -0.78 -5.30
C LEU A 178 16.02 0.60 -5.16
N GLU A 179 16.78 1.69 -5.21
CA GLU A 179 16.21 3.06 -5.21
C GLU A 179 15.33 3.30 -6.46
N GLN A 180 15.79 2.87 -7.64
CA GLN A 180 15.00 2.96 -8.87
C GLN A 180 13.73 2.12 -8.78
N ALA A 181 13.84 0.88 -8.31
CA ALA A 181 12.70 -0.01 -8.11
C ALA A 181 11.70 0.58 -7.10
N ARG A 182 12.19 1.17 -5.99
CA ARG A 182 11.36 1.83 -4.99
C ARG A 182 10.62 3.03 -5.58
N ALA A 183 11.29 3.87 -6.37
CA ALA A 183 10.65 5.02 -6.99
C ALA A 183 9.50 4.59 -7.92
N GLN A 184 9.75 3.59 -8.78
CA GLN A 184 8.74 3.02 -9.66
C GLN A 184 7.57 2.39 -8.88
N GLN A 185 7.87 1.61 -7.83
CA GLN A 185 6.85 0.99 -7.00
C GLN A 185 6.00 2.04 -6.26
N ARG A 186 6.59 3.14 -5.79
CA ARG A 186 5.87 4.24 -5.14
C ARG A 186 4.94 4.97 -6.10
N GLU A 187 5.39 5.22 -7.33
CA GLU A 187 4.57 5.82 -8.37
C GLU A 187 3.37 4.92 -8.71
N GLN A 188 3.62 3.62 -8.91
CA GLN A 188 2.56 2.63 -9.14
C GLN A 188 1.58 2.55 -7.96
N ALA A 189 2.09 2.55 -6.72
CA ALA A 189 1.26 2.53 -5.51
C ALA A 189 0.36 3.78 -5.43
N ALA A 190 0.91 4.96 -5.77
CA ALA A 190 0.16 6.21 -5.78
C ALA A 190 -0.95 6.20 -6.84
N ALA A 191 -0.64 5.75 -8.07
CA ALA A 191 -1.62 5.61 -9.13
C ALA A 191 -2.75 4.63 -8.77
N LEU A 192 -2.41 3.48 -8.16
CA LEU A 192 -3.40 2.52 -7.67
C LEU A 192 -4.26 3.08 -6.54
N ALA A 193 -3.67 3.86 -5.63
CA ALA A 193 -4.40 4.51 -4.54
C ALA A 193 -5.38 5.56 -5.08
N GLU A 194 -5.01 6.29 -6.13
CA GLU A 194 -5.90 7.23 -6.81
C GLU A 194 -7.06 6.51 -7.52
N ASP A 195 -6.78 5.45 -8.29
CA ASP A 195 -7.82 4.64 -8.94
C ASP A 195 -8.80 4.06 -7.90
N ARG A 196 -8.27 3.56 -6.77
CA ARG A 196 -9.09 3.11 -5.64
C ARG A 196 -10.01 4.20 -5.11
N ARG A 197 -9.52 5.43 -4.95
CA ARG A 197 -10.34 6.58 -4.49
C ARG A 197 -11.47 6.88 -5.47
N ARG A 198 -11.17 6.92 -6.78
CA ARG A 198 -12.18 7.13 -7.83
C ARG A 198 -13.26 6.02 -7.80
N ARG A 199 -12.85 4.77 -7.66
CA ARG A 199 -13.79 3.63 -7.54
C ARG A 199 -14.66 3.71 -6.28
N ALA A 200 -14.09 4.14 -5.15
CA ALA A 200 -14.84 4.30 -3.91
C ALA A 200 -15.93 5.38 -4.05
N GLN A 201 -15.65 6.47 -4.77
CA GLN A 201 -16.65 7.51 -5.06
C GLN A 201 -17.80 6.96 -5.90
N VAL A 202 -17.50 6.23 -6.98
CA VAL A 202 -18.52 5.60 -7.82
C VAL A 202 -19.37 4.59 -7.04
N ALA A 203 -18.73 3.76 -6.19
CA ALA A 203 -19.45 2.82 -5.34
C ALA A 203 -20.38 3.53 -4.34
N ALA A 204 -19.93 4.64 -3.74
CA ALA A 204 -20.74 5.44 -2.83
C ALA A 204 -21.93 6.11 -3.54
N GLU A 205 -21.71 6.64 -4.75
CA GLU A 205 -22.78 7.23 -5.56
C GLU A 205 -23.85 6.20 -5.95
N LEU A 206 -23.43 5.00 -6.36
CA LEU A 206 -24.35 3.90 -6.67
C LEU A 206 -25.13 3.44 -5.45
N ASP A 207 -24.47 3.36 -4.28
CA ASP A 207 -25.15 3.01 -3.03
C ASP A 207 -26.19 4.06 -2.65
N GLN A 208 -25.86 5.35 -2.75
CA GLN A 208 -26.81 6.44 -2.48
C GLN A 208 -28.03 6.35 -3.42
N ARG A 209 -27.82 6.22 -4.72
CA ARG A 209 -28.92 6.07 -5.70
C ARG A 209 -29.78 4.84 -5.42
N TYR A 210 -29.16 3.73 -5.01
CA TYR A 210 -29.88 2.52 -4.61
C TYR A 210 -30.77 2.77 -3.38
N GLN A 211 -30.24 3.46 -2.35
CA GLN A 211 -31.03 3.79 -1.15
C GLN A 211 -32.22 4.68 -1.50
N ASP A 212 -32.03 5.70 -2.34
CA ASP A 212 -33.09 6.59 -2.78
C ASP A 212 -34.21 5.84 -3.54
N ARG A 213 -33.83 4.94 -4.45
CA ARG A 213 -34.81 4.11 -5.18
C ARG A 213 -35.50 3.09 -4.27
N SER A 214 -34.76 2.48 -3.35
CA SER A 214 -35.30 1.56 -2.35
C SER A 214 -36.35 2.23 -1.46
N GLU A 215 -36.08 3.45 -0.99
CA GLU A 215 -37.04 4.20 -0.18
C GLU A 215 -38.26 4.61 -0.99
N ARG A 216 -38.07 5.09 -2.22
CA ARG A 216 -39.19 5.41 -3.13
C ARG A 216 -40.07 4.20 -3.43
N GLU A 217 -39.47 3.01 -3.63
CA GLU A 217 -40.21 1.76 -3.84
C GLU A 217 -41.08 1.43 -2.63
N LYS A 218 -40.55 1.57 -1.41
CA LYS A 218 -41.30 1.33 -0.17
C LYS A 218 -42.49 2.29 -0.03
N VAL A 219 -42.29 3.58 -0.34
CA VAL A 219 -43.37 4.58 -0.27
C VAL A 219 -44.48 4.26 -1.28
N LEU A 220 -44.13 4.06 -2.55
CA LEU A 220 -45.09 3.67 -3.59
C LEU A 220 -45.81 2.37 -3.27
N GLY A 221 -45.11 1.40 -2.67
CA GLY A 221 -45.69 0.14 -2.22
C GLY A 221 -46.71 0.33 -1.09
N LYS A 222 -46.48 1.26 -0.16
CA LYS A 222 -47.46 1.63 0.88
C LYS A 222 -48.68 2.32 0.28
N ASP A 223 -48.48 3.23 -0.68
CA ASP A 223 -49.55 3.97 -1.35
C ASP A 223 -50.44 3.04 -2.19
N ALA A 224 -49.85 2.12 -2.94
CA ALA A 224 -50.58 1.09 -3.68
C ALA A 224 -51.49 0.27 -2.74
N ARG A 225 -50.95 -0.20 -1.61
CA ARG A 225 -51.72 -0.97 -0.61
C ARG A 225 -52.81 -0.13 0.06
N ALA A 226 -52.62 1.18 0.20
CA ALA A 226 -53.65 2.08 0.74
C ALA A 226 -54.80 2.28 -0.27
N LEU A 227 -54.47 2.50 -1.55
CA LEU A 227 -55.46 2.63 -2.63
C LEU A 227 -56.24 1.34 -2.87
N GLU A 228 -55.59 0.17 -2.79
CA GLU A 228 -56.26 -1.13 -2.87
C GLU A 228 -57.29 -1.31 -1.75
N ARG A 229 -56.93 -0.96 -0.51
CA ARG A 229 -57.86 -0.99 0.64
C ARG A 229 -59.00 0.02 0.49
N LEU A 230 -58.73 1.20 -0.04
CA LEU A 230 -59.78 2.19 -0.32
C LEU A 230 -60.79 1.64 -1.34
N LEU A 231 -60.31 1.08 -2.45
CA LEU A 231 -61.14 0.50 -3.50
C LEU A 231 -61.96 -0.70 -2.99
N SER A 232 -61.39 -1.56 -2.14
CA SER A 232 -62.16 -2.65 -1.54
C SER A 232 -63.29 -2.13 -0.65
N ASN A 233 -63.04 -1.07 0.12
CA ASN A 233 -64.06 -0.46 0.98
C ASN A 233 -65.17 0.22 0.16
N LEU A 234 -64.81 0.93 -0.92
CA LEU A 234 -65.79 1.56 -1.82
C LEU A 234 -66.66 0.53 -2.54
N ARG A 235 -66.08 -0.58 -2.99
CA ARG A 235 -66.83 -1.70 -3.59
C ARG A 235 -67.78 -2.37 -2.59
N ALA A 236 -67.34 -2.57 -1.35
CA ALA A 236 -68.18 -3.12 -0.28
C ALA A 236 -69.33 -2.18 0.10
N ALA A 237 -69.09 -0.86 0.09
CA ALA A 237 -70.13 0.15 0.36
C ALA A 237 -71.13 0.30 -0.78
N ALA A 238 -70.72 0.08 -2.04
CA ALA A 238 -71.60 0.11 -3.21
C ALA A 238 -72.46 -1.16 -3.38
N ALA A 239 -72.10 -2.25 -2.69
CA ALA A 239 -72.82 -3.52 -2.71
C ALA A 239 -73.85 -3.68 -1.57
N ARG A 240 -73.94 -2.69 -0.67
CA ARG A 240 -74.96 -2.58 0.37
C ARG A 240 -76.05 -1.62 -0.08
#